data_AF-A0A969ZJN1-F1
#
_entry.id   AF-A0A969ZJN1-F1
#
_cell.length_a   1.000
_cell.length_b   1.000
_cell.length_c   1.000
_cell.angle_alpha   90.00
_cell.angle_beta   90.00
_cell.angle_gamma   90.00
#
_symmetry.space_group_name_H-M   'P 1'
#
loop_
_entity.id
_entity.type
_entity.pdbx_description
1 polymer ?
#
loop_
_entity_poly.entity_id
_entity_poly.type
_entity_poly.pdbx_seq_one_letter_code
_entity_poly.pdbx_strand_id
1 'polypeptide(L)'
;MKIEGLGNINPIETVKTNQTQTEASEFESILKKAFDEGDKEKLKEACNEFESIMLQILYRQMKATVPESDFIEKSSARAMFEDMLDEKLMERGSMRGIGISEMMYKQLSAKMDKAYKIETVNEASEPDNTETDGAEPVEE
;
A
#
# COMPACT_ATOMS: atom_id res chain seq x y z
N MET A 1 -24.42 -24.49 -41.01
CA MET A 1 -24.62 -23.43 -40.00
C MET A 1 -23.39 -23.47 -39.08
N LYS A 2 -22.56 -22.43 -39.11
CA LYS A 2 -21.30 -22.38 -38.35
C LYS A 2 -21.64 -21.80 -36.97
N ILE A 3 -21.57 -22.62 -35.94
CA ILE A 3 -21.71 -22.17 -34.54
C ILE A 3 -20.36 -21.63 -34.09
N GLU A 4 -20.17 -20.34 -34.32
CA GLU A 4 -19.14 -19.57 -33.62
C GLU A 4 -19.74 -19.10 -32.30
N GLY A 5 -19.09 -19.42 -31.18
CA GLY A 5 -19.42 -18.82 -29.89
C GLY A 5 -19.47 -19.79 -28.74
N LEU A 6 -18.31 -20.29 -28.31
CA LEU A 6 -17.99 -20.50 -26.89
C LEU A 6 -16.47 -20.34 -26.78
N GLY A 7 -16.02 -19.14 -26.41
CA GLY A 7 -14.62 -18.89 -26.10
C GLY A 7 -14.22 -19.70 -24.87
N ASN A 8 -13.00 -20.26 -24.89
CA ASN A 8 -12.37 -20.93 -23.76
C ASN A 8 -12.32 -19.97 -22.56
N ILE A 9 -13.27 -20.08 -21.65
CA ILE A 9 -13.20 -19.48 -20.32
C ILE A 9 -12.44 -20.45 -19.41
N ASN A 10 -11.15 -20.20 -19.21
CA ASN A 10 -10.37 -20.89 -18.19
C ASN A 10 -10.80 -20.37 -16.81
N PRO A 11 -11.45 -21.18 -15.95
CA PRO A 11 -11.95 -20.71 -14.64
C PRO A 11 -10.84 -20.20 -13.71
N ILE A 12 -9.60 -20.61 -13.95
CA ILE A 12 -8.41 -20.15 -13.23
C ILE A 12 -8.13 -18.65 -13.48
N GLU A 13 -8.38 -18.14 -14.69
CA GLU A 13 -8.15 -16.72 -15.02
C GLU A 13 -9.20 -15.81 -14.35
N THR A 14 -10.46 -16.27 -14.29
CA THR A 14 -11.54 -15.56 -13.61
C THR A 14 -11.28 -15.46 -12.10
N VAL A 15 -10.73 -16.49 -11.47
CA VAL A 15 -10.38 -16.46 -10.03
C VAL A 15 -9.21 -15.51 -9.77
N LYS A 16 -8.15 -15.55 -10.60
CA LYS A 16 -6.98 -14.66 -10.46
C LYS A 16 -7.32 -13.17 -10.64
N THR A 17 -8.24 -12.84 -11.54
CA THR A 17 -8.65 -11.44 -11.77
C THR A 17 -9.42 -10.87 -10.58
N ASN A 18 -10.24 -11.68 -9.90
CA ASN A 18 -10.93 -11.28 -8.68
C ASN A 18 -9.96 -11.11 -7.49
N GLN A 19 -8.91 -11.92 -7.39
CA GLN A 19 -7.88 -11.79 -6.35
C GLN A 19 -7.16 -10.43 -6.39
N THR A 20 -6.73 -9.96 -7.56
CA THR A 20 -6.04 -8.66 -7.68
C THR A 20 -6.92 -7.47 -7.31
N GLN A 21 -8.24 -7.56 -7.56
CA GLN A 21 -9.20 -6.52 -7.18
C GLN A 21 -9.43 -6.48 -5.66
N THR A 22 -9.50 -7.65 -5.02
CA THR A 22 -9.66 -7.78 -3.56
C THR A 22 -8.43 -7.23 -2.83
N GLU A 23 -7.22 -7.61 -3.25
CA GLU A 23 -5.95 -7.16 -2.66
C GLU A 23 -5.80 -5.63 -2.68
N ALA A 24 -6.24 -4.97 -3.75
CA ALA A 24 -6.18 -3.50 -3.86
C ALA A 24 -7.12 -2.79 -2.87
N SER A 25 -8.32 -3.34 -2.65
CA SER A 25 -9.31 -2.76 -1.71
C SER A 25 -8.91 -2.95 -0.25
N GLU A 26 -8.32 -4.09 0.07
CA GLU A 26 -7.81 -4.39 1.42
C GLU A 26 -6.62 -3.49 1.75
N PHE A 27 -5.70 -3.30 0.80
CA PHE A 27 -4.59 -2.36 0.94
C PHE A 27 -5.06 -0.93 1.23
N GLU A 28 -6.04 -0.41 0.47
CA GLU A 28 -6.58 0.94 0.69
C GLU A 28 -7.10 1.11 2.12
N SER A 29 -7.86 0.11 2.61
CA SER A 29 -8.40 0.12 3.96
C SER A 29 -7.31 0.13 5.04
N ILE A 30 -6.27 -0.69 4.88
CA ILE A 30 -5.14 -0.77 5.83
C ILE A 30 -4.37 0.55 5.86
N LEU A 31 -4.06 1.10 4.68
CA LEU A 31 -3.33 2.35 4.55
C LEU A 31 -4.09 3.52 5.16
N LYS A 32 -5.39 3.63 4.87
CA LYS A 32 -6.24 4.69 5.40
C LYS A 32 -6.33 4.62 6.93
N LYS A 33 -6.54 3.42 7.47
CA LYS A 33 -6.58 3.20 8.92
C LYS A 33 -5.27 3.60 9.58
N ALA A 34 -4.12 3.21 9.03
CA ALA A 34 -2.82 3.58 9.57
C ALA A 34 -2.57 5.09 9.53
N PHE A 35 -3.02 5.76 8.47
CA PHE A 35 -2.92 7.22 8.33
C PHE A 35 -3.80 7.96 9.33
N ASP A 36 -5.07 7.54 9.48
CA ASP A 36 -6.05 8.15 10.39
C ASP A 36 -5.70 7.92 11.87
N GLU A 37 -5.06 6.79 12.19
CA GLU A 37 -4.53 6.48 13.54
C GLU A 37 -3.21 7.21 13.87
N GLY A 38 -2.56 7.83 12.88
CA GLY A 38 -1.27 8.50 13.08
C GLY A 38 -0.10 7.54 13.31
N ASP A 39 -0.28 6.26 13.04
CA ASP A 39 0.66 5.19 13.35
C ASP A 39 1.71 5.06 12.23
N LYS A 40 2.87 5.69 12.45
CA LYS A 40 3.98 5.71 11.48
C LYS A 40 4.53 4.32 11.17
N GLU A 41 4.54 3.40 12.14
CA GLU A 41 5.08 2.05 11.91
C GLU A 41 4.11 1.23 11.06
N LYS A 42 2.80 1.27 11.36
CA LYS A 42 1.79 0.63 10.50
C LYS A 42 1.75 1.23 9.11
N LEU A 43 1.91 2.55 8.99
CA LEU A 43 1.94 3.23 7.69
C LEU A 43 3.14 2.75 6.86
N LYS A 44 4.30 2.55 7.49
CA LYS A 44 5.50 2.02 6.85
C LYS A 44 5.32 0.56 6.43
N GLU A 45 4.73 -0.27 7.30
CA GLU A 45 4.43 -1.67 7.00
C GLU A 45 3.48 -1.79 5.79
N ALA A 46 2.39 -1.03 5.78
CA ALA A 46 1.47 -0.97 4.65
C ALA A 46 2.16 -0.55 3.35
N CYS A 47 3.07 0.44 3.40
CA CYS A 47 3.85 0.85 2.24
C CYS A 47 4.79 -0.27 1.73
N ASN A 48 5.36 -1.08 2.61
CA ASN A 48 6.22 -2.21 2.23
C ASN A 48 5.41 -3.37 1.62
N GLU A 49 4.23 -3.65 2.16
CA GLU A 49 3.30 -4.63 1.61
C GLU A 49 2.86 -4.23 0.20
N PHE A 50 2.56 -2.95 -0.01
CA PHE A 50 2.27 -2.40 -1.33
C PHE A 50 3.40 -2.62 -2.33
N GLU A 51 4.66 -2.36 -1.95
CA GLU A 51 5.79 -2.58 -2.85
C GLU A 51 5.91 -4.06 -3.25
N SER A 52 5.59 -4.99 -2.35
CA SER A 52 5.58 -6.43 -2.67
C SER A 52 4.53 -6.78 -3.73
N ILE A 53 3.30 -6.29 -3.58
CA ILE A 53 2.21 -6.49 -4.55
C ILE A 53 2.57 -5.84 -5.89
N MET A 54 3.05 -4.60 -5.85
CA MET A 54 3.42 -3.85 -7.04
C MET A 54 4.56 -4.53 -7.81
N LEU A 55 5.57 -5.06 -7.09
CA LEU A 55 6.67 -5.80 -7.68
C LEU A 55 6.17 -7.08 -8.38
N GLN A 56 5.20 -7.78 -7.79
CA GLN A 56 4.61 -8.97 -8.38
C GLN A 56 3.81 -8.66 -9.65
N ILE A 57 3.03 -7.57 -9.65
CA ILE A 57 2.34 -7.07 -10.85
C ILE A 57 3.35 -6.71 -11.93
N LEU A 58 4.41 -5.97 -11.58
CA LEU A 58 5.43 -5.56 -12.53
C LEU A 58 6.14 -6.76 -13.15
N TYR A 59 6.52 -7.75 -12.35
CA TYR A 59 7.18 -8.95 -12.82
C TYR A 59 6.28 -9.80 -13.73
N ARG A 60 5.00 -9.97 -13.37
CA ARG A 60 4.02 -10.65 -14.23
C ARG A 60 3.88 -9.96 -15.58
N GLN A 61 3.87 -8.64 -15.59
CA GLN A 61 3.74 -7.82 -16.78
C GLN A 61 5.00 -7.93 -17.65
N MET A 62 6.20 -7.97 -17.05
CA MET A 62 7.44 -8.27 -17.75
C MET A 62 7.40 -9.66 -18.40
N LYS A 63 6.96 -10.69 -17.68
CA LYS A 63 6.82 -12.05 -18.24
C LYS A 63 5.83 -12.10 -19.40
N ALA A 64 4.72 -11.36 -19.32
CA ALA A 64 3.73 -11.29 -20.40
C ALA A 64 4.28 -10.69 -21.71
N THR A 65 5.39 -9.94 -21.65
CA THR A 65 6.07 -9.43 -22.86
C THR A 65 6.96 -10.46 -23.56
N VAL A 66 7.24 -11.60 -22.91
CA VAL A 66 8.06 -12.66 -23.49
C VAL A 66 7.17 -13.56 -24.34
N PRO A 67 7.40 -13.65 -25.67
CA PRO A 67 6.59 -14.49 -26.54
C PRO A 67 6.74 -15.97 -26.17
N GLU A 68 5.63 -16.71 -26.24
CA GLU A 68 5.66 -18.15 -26.02
C GLU A 68 6.32 -18.86 -27.21
N SER A 69 7.03 -19.95 -26.92
CA SER A 69 7.69 -20.76 -27.96
C SER A 69 6.74 -21.85 -28.45
N ASP A 70 6.51 -21.89 -29.76
CA ASP A 70 5.70 -22.95 -30.40
C ASP A 70 6.35 -24.35 -30.29
N PHE A 71 7.64 -24.43 -29.94
CA PHE A 71 8.37 -25.69 -29.83
C PHE A 71 8.21 -26.39 -28.47
N ILE A 72 7.76 -25.67 -27.43
CA ILE A 72 7.59 -26.21 -26.08
C ILE A 72 6.18 -25.89 -25.62
N GLU A 73 5.31 -26.90 -25.63
CA GLU A 73 3.94 -26.74 -25.12
C GLU A 73 3.94 -26.40 -23.62
N LYS A 74 3.19 -25.36 -23.25
CA LYS A 74 2.90 -25.06 -21.85
C LYS A 74 1.83 -26.03 -21.34
N SER A 75 2.19 -26.85 -20.36
CA SER A 75 1.21 -27.65 -19.61
C SER A 75 0.63 -26.84 -18.45
N SER A 76 -0.62 -27.12 -18.07
CA SER A 76 -1.26 -26.48 -16.91
C SER A 76 -0.50 -26.74 -15.61
N ALA A 77 0.10 -27.93 -15.47
CA ALA A 77 0.95 -28.26 -14.32
C ALA A 77 2.19 -27.37 -14.27
N ARG A 78 2.84 -27.14 -15.41
CA ARG A 78 4.01 -26.26 -15.50
C ARG A 78 3.64 -24.81 -15.14
N ALA A 79 2.52 -24.30 -15.66
CA ALA A 79 2.05 -22.96 -15.33
C ALA A 79 1.86 -22.77 -13.82
N MET A 80 1.27 -23.76 -13.14
CA MET A 80 1.08 -23.73 -11.69
C MET A 80 2.42 -23.71 -10.92
N PHE A 81 3.40 -24.52 -11.33
CA PHE A 81 4.72 -24.51 -10.69
C PHE A 81 5.50 -23.21 -10.97
N GLU A 82 5.37 -22.66 -12.17
CA GLU A 82 5.95 -21.35 -12.51
C GLU A 82 5.33 -20.23 -11.67
N ASP A 83 4.02 -20.23 -11.47
CA ASP A 83 3.34 -19.25 -10.60
C ASP A 83 3.86 -19.33 -9.15
N MET A 84 4.00 -20.55 -8.60
CA MET A 84 4.54 -20.74 -7.24
C MET A 84 5.99 -20.29 -7.13
N LEU A 85 6.81 -20.55 -8.16
CA LEU A 85 8.19 -20.08 -8.24
C LEU A 85 8.24 -18.55 -8.28
N ASP A 86 7.39 -17.94 -9.10
CA ASP A 86 7.28 -16.49 -9.25
C ASP A 86 6.90 -15.83 -7.92
N GLU A 87 5.90 -16.36 -7.21
CA GLU A 87 5.50 -15.89 -5.87
C GLU A 87 6.69 -15.90 -4.90
N LYS A 88 7.43 -17.00 -4.81
CA LYS A 88 8.60 -17.10 -3.93
C LYS A 88 9.75 -16.19 -4.35
N LEU A 89 9.95 -15.99 -5.66
CA LEU A 89 10.95 -15.08 -6.17
C LEU A 89 10.59 -13.62 -5.81
N MET A 90 9.32 -13.25 -5.94
CA MET A 90 8.84 -11.90 -5.62
C MET A 90 8.84 -11.63 -4.11
N GLU A 91 8.45 -12.60 -3.29
CA GLU A 91 8.54 -12.52 -1.82
C GLU A 91 9.98 -12.25 -1.36
N ARG A 92 10.96 -12.92 -1.98
CA ARG A 92 12.39 -12.67 -1.68
C ARG A 92 12.91 -11.36 -2.27
N GLY A 93 12.44 -10.99 -3.46
CA GLY A 93 12.81 -9.76 -4.15
C GLY A 93 12.32 -8.51 -3.41
N SER A 94 11.12 -8.55 -2.85
CA SER A 94 10.53 -7.44 -2.11
C SER A 94 11.26 -7.15 -0.80
N MET A 95 11.91 -8.15 -0.18
CA MET A 95 12.76 -7.92 1.02
C MET A 95 13.91 -6.95 0.76
N ARG A 96 14.45 -6.92 -0.47
CA ARG A 96 15.48 -5.93 -0.84
C ARG A 96 14.85 -4.60 -1.25
N GLY A 97 13.66 -4.65 -1.83
CA GLY A 97 12.90 -3.50 -2.29
C GLY A 97 13.54 -2.76 -3.47
N ILE A 98 12.76 -1.88 -4.07
CA ILE A 98 13.22 -0.94 -5.11
C ILE A 98 13.16 0.52 -4.61
N GLY A 99 12.57 0.75 -3.44
CA GLY A 99 12.53 2.02 -2.74
C GLY A 99 11.24 2.83 -2.96
N ILE A 100 10.22 2.22 -3.55
CA ILE A 100 8.92 2.87 -3.77
C ILE A 100 8.16 2.99 -2.46
N SER A 101 8.21 1.96 -1.61
CA SER A 101 7.61 2.00 -0.27
C SER A 101 8.16 3.16 0.55
N GLU A 102 9.48 3.34 0.55
CA GLU A 102 10.16 4.41 1.28
C GLU A 102 9.78 5.81 0.74
N MET A 103 9.68 5.95 -0.59
CA MET A 103 9.25 7.20 -1.21
C MET A 103 7.78 7.52 -0.89
N MET A 104 6.91 6.51 -0.89
CA MET A 104 5.50 6.64 -0.52
C MET A 104 5.36 7.00 0.96
N TYR A 105 6.05 6.28 1.84
CA TYR A 105 6.08 6.53 3.27
C TYR A 105 6.53 7.96 3.58
N LYS A 106 7.60 8.47 2.96
CA LYS A 106 8.06 9.85 3.14
C LYS A 106 6.99 10.88 2.77
N GLN A 107 6.27 10.66 1.67
CA GLN A 107 5.21 11.58 1.24
C GLN A 107 4.00 11.54 2.17
N LEU A 108 3.58 10.34 2.57
CA LEU A 108 2.42 10.14 3.45
C LEU A 108 2.71 10.63 4.87
N SER A 109 3.84 10.26 5.45
CA SER A 109 4.27 10.71 6.78
C SER A 109 4.42 12.24 6.83
N ALA A 110 4.97 12.88 5.78
CA ALA A 110 5.04 14.34 5.72
C ALA A 110 3.67 15.02 5.65
N LYS A 111 2.68 14.40 4.98
CA LYS A 111 1.29 14.88 4.98
C LYS A 111 0.62 14.66 6.34
N MET A 112 0.84 13.52 6.95
CA MET A 112 0.34 13.16 8.28
C MET A 112 0.87 14.14 9.33
N ASP A 113 2.18 14.41 9.34
CA ASP A 113 2.81 15.39 10.23
C ASP A 113 2.26 16.80 10.03
N LYS A 114 1.88 17.18 8.80
CA LYS A 114 1.19 18.45 8.53
C LYS A 114 -0.24 18.46 9.06
N ALA A 115 -0.99 17.36 8.88
CA ALA A 115 -2.36 17.23 9.38
C ALA A 115 -2.41 17.31 10.92
N TYR A 116 -1.57 16.54 11.62
CA TYR A 116 -1.49 16.55 13.09
C TYR A 116 -0.93 17.85 13.67
N LYS A 117 -0.09 18.59 12.94
CA LYS A 117 0.34 19.94 13.36
C LYS A 117 -0.80 20.97 13.31
N ILE A 118 -1.88 20.74 12.56
CA ILE A 118 -3.01 21.67 12.49
C ILE A 118 -3.91 21.50 13.74
N GLU A 119 -4.03 20.29 14.29
CA GLU A 119 -4.85 20.04 15.48
C GLU A 119 -4.22 20.63 16.75
N THR A 120 -2.90 20.55 16.91
CA THR A 120 -2.21 21.04 18.13
C THR A 120 -2.05 22.56 18.22
N VAL A 121 -2.21 23.30 17.11
CA VAL A 121 -2.04 24.76 17.07
C VAL A 121 -3.36 25.51 17.32
N ASN A 122 -4.52 24.86 17.15
CA ASN A 122 -5.83 25.48 17.42
C ASN A 122 -6.23 25.53 18.90
N GLU A 123 -5.47 24.90 19.80
CA GLU A 123 -5.78 24.84 21.23
C GLU A 123 -4.87 25.73 22.10
N ALA A 124 -3.89 26.43 21.51
CA ALA A 124 -2.87 27.18 22.25
C ALA A 124 -2.87 28.70 21.95
N SER A 125 -4.05 29.30 21.82
CA SER A 125 -4.16 30.77 21.78
C SER A 125 -5.36 31.29 22.58
N GLU A 126 -5.25 31.25 23.90
CA GLU A 126 -5.86 32.28 24.75
C GLU A 126 -4.72 33.05 25.44
N PRO A 127 -4.68 34.39 25.37
CA PRO A 127 -3.60 35.17 25.97
C PRO A 127 -3.75 35.23 27.49
N ASP A 128 -2.66 34.87 28.15
CA ASP A 128 -2.35 35.06 29.56
C ASP A 128 -2.48 36.56 29.94
N ASN A 129 -3.61 36.92 30.55
CA ASN A 129 -3.80 38.24 31.15
C ASN A 129 -3.21 38.19 32.56
N THR A 130 -1.97 38.65 32.70
CA THR A 130 -1.28 38.84 33.97
C THR A 130 -2.12 39.67 34.93
N GLU A 131 -2.52 39.05 36.04
CA GLU A 131 -3.03 39.72 37.25
C GLU A 131 -1.97 40.71 37.76
N THR A 132 -2.28 42.00 37.68
CA THR A 132 -1.64 43.01 38.53
C THR A 132 -2.58 43.33 39.67
N ASP A 133 -2.50 42.58 40.77
CA ASP A 133 -3.02 43.04 42.07
C ASP A 133 -1.84 43.57 42.90
N GLY A 134 -1.66 44.89 42.81
CA GLY A 134 -0.65 45.63 43.54
C GLY A 134 -1.12 45.88 44.97
N ALA A 135 -0.51 45.14 45.90
CA ALA A 135 -0.31 45.41 47.31
C ALA A 135 -0.84 46.75 47.89
N GLU A 136 -1.72 46.64 48.89
CA GLU A 136 -1.62 47.44 50.11
C GLU A 136 -1.59 46.48 51.32
N PRO A 137 -0.65 46.70 52.25
CA PRO A 137 -1.10 47.07 53.58
C PRO A 137 -0.26 48.22 54.15
N VAL A 138 -0.92 49.19 54.80
CA VAL A 138 -0.27 50.11 55.73
C VAL A 138 -1.05 50.08 57.03
N GLU A 139 -0.41 49.56 58.08
CA GLU A 139 -0.79 49.74 59.48
C GLU A 139 -0.42 51.17 59.92
N GLU A 140 -1.40 51.97 60.33
CA GLU A 140 -1.54 52.64 61.65
C GLU A 140 -2.84 53.46 61.70
#